data_AF-A0A2N2SJS1-F1
#
_entry.id   AF-A0A2N2SJS1-F1
#
_cell.length_a   1.000
_cell.length_b   1.000
_cell.length_c   1.000
_cell.angle_alpha   90.00
_cell.angle_beta   90.00
_cell.angle_gamma   90.00
#
_symmetry.space_group_name_H-M   'P 1'
#
loop_
_entity.id
_entity.type
_entity.pdbx_description
1 polymer ?
#
loop_
_entity_poly.entity_id
_entity_poly.type
_entity_poly.pdbx_seq_one_letter_code
_entity_poly.pdbx_strand_id
1 'polypeptide(L)'
;LEFDYPDATAEAEIVAHEAGIEPALAATLVDIARHSRALRARGLDEGISTRMLVYAGVLIRDGLPAAESCHMAMTSAITDDPDLRQALQDIVDACLG
;
A
#
# COMPACT_ATOMS: atom_id res chain seq x y z
N LEU A 1 -23.81 6.09 -8.28
CA LEU A 1 -23.09 5.72 -7.05
C LEU A 1 -21.62 5.97 -7.32
N GLU A 2 -20.98 6.79 -6.51
CA GLU A 2 -19.55 7.11 -6.59
C GLU A 2 -18.87 6.41 -5.41
N PHE A 3 -17.77 5.71 -5.67
CA PHE A 3 -17.02 4.95 -4.67
C PHE A 3 -15.62 5.54 -4.56
N ASP A 4 -15.14 5.62 -3.33
CA ASP A 4 -13.76 6.00 -2.99
C ASP A 4 -13.20 4.96 -2.00
N TYR A 5 -11.93 5.11 -1.65
CA TYR A 5 -11.30 4.27 -0.64
C TYR A 5 -12.05 4.37 0.71
N PRO A 6 -12.19 3.25 1.44
CA PRO A 6 -12.77 3.30 2.79
C PRO A 6 -11.94 4.19 3.73
N ASP A 7 -12.49 4.52 4.89
CA ASP A 7 -11.67 5.06 5.97
C ASP A 7 -10.61 4.04 6.41
N ALA A 8 -9.56 4.51 7.09
CA ALA A 8 -8.41 3.67 7.43
C ALA A 8 -8.77 2.43 8.25
N THR A 9 -9.74 2.54 9.15
CA THR A 9 -10.12 1.43 10.02
C THR A 9 -10.83 0.36 9.21
N ALA A 10 -11.82 0.76 8.40
CA ALA A 10 -12.53 -0.15 7.52
C ALA A 10 -11.60 -0.78 6.46
N GLU A 11 -10.68 -0.02 5.89
CA GLU A 11 -9.73 -0.54 4.91
C GLU A 11 -8.74 -1.54 5.54
N ALA A 12 -8.27 -1.28 6.76
CA ALA A 12 -7.39 -2.19 7.47
C ALA A 12 -8.09 -3.51 7.82
N GLU A 13 -9.37 -3.47 8.21
CA GLU A 13 -10.18 -4.67 8.44
C GLU A 13 -10.33 -5.50 7.16
N ILE A 14 -10.64 -4.85 6.03
CA ILE A 14 -10.70 -5.50 4.71
C ILE A 14 -9.37 -6.16 4.36
N VAL A 15 -8.26 -5.42 4.49
CA VAL A 15 -6.92 -5.93 4.13
C VAL A 15 -6.52 -7.09 5.05
N ALA A 16 -6.74 -6.97 6.37
CA ALA A 16 -6.44 -8.04 7.32
C ALA A 16 -7.21 -9.33 6.99
N HIS A 17 -8.51 -9.19 6.69
CA HIS A 17 -9.38 -10.32 6.35
C HIS A 17 -8.97 -10.98 5.03
N GLU A 18 -8.88 -10.20 3.95
CA GLU A 18 -8.65 -10.70 2.60
C GLU A 18 -7.23 -11.24 2.39
N ALA A 19 -6.23 -10.61 3.03
CA ALA A 19 -4.85 -11.07 2.96
C ALA A 19 -4.53 -12.18 3.97
N GLY A 20 -5.31 -12.29 5.06
CA GLY A 20 -5.04 -13.22 6.16
C GLY A 20 -3.79 -12.84 6.95
N ILE A 21 -3.66 -11.55 7.30
CA ILE A 21 -2.53 -10.99 8.06
C ILE A 21 -2.99 -10.34 9.36
N GLU A 22 -2.05 -10.10 10.28
CA GLU A 22 -2.33 -9.43 11.54
C GLU A 22 -2.88 -8.00 11.34
N PRO A 23 -3.87 -7.55 12.13
CA PRO A 23 -4.48 -6.22 11.98
C PRO A 23 -3.47 -5.07 12.09
N ALA A 24 -2.44 -5.21 12.93
CA ALA A 24 -1.40 -4.20 13.06
C ALA A 24 -0.61 -4.02 11.76
N LEU A 25 -0.28 -5.12 11.08
CA LEU A 25 0.40 -5.07 9.79
C LEU A 25 -0.53 -4.48 8.72
N ALA A 26 -1.81 -4.88 8.69
CA ALA A 26 -2.79 -4.31 7.76
C ALA A 26 -2.93 -2.78 7.93
N ALA A 27 -2.94 -2.29 9.17
CA ALA A 27 -2.95 -0.86 9.45
C ALA A 27 -1.71 -0.15 8.89
N THR A 28 -0.51 -0.73 9.06
CA THR A 28 0.72 -0.19 8.45
C THR A 28 0.65 -0.13 6.92
N LEU A 29 0.10 -1.17 6.27
CA LEU A 29 -0.08 -1.18 4.81
C LEU A 29 -1.07 -0.08 4.36
N VAL A 30 -2.14 0.15 5.11
CA VAL A 30 -3.10 1.23 4.85
C VAL A 30 -2.46 2.60 5.01
N ASP A 31 -1.59 2.79 6.01
CA ASP A 31 -0.86 4.04 6.20
C ASP A 31 0.05 4.34 4.99
N ILE A 32 0.75 3.34 4.45
CA ILE A 32 1.53 3.47 3.21
C ILE A 32 0.62 3.96 2.06
N ALA A 33 -0.54 3.34 1.87
CA ALA A 33 -1.47 3.75 0.82
C ALA A 33 -2.00 5.17 1.01
N ARG A 34 -2.30 5.60 2.24
CA ARG A 34 -2.76 6.97 2.52
C ARG A 34 -1.71 8.01 2.11
N HIS A 35 -0.45 7.78 2.46
CA HIS A 35 0.65 8.67 2.06
C HIS A 35 0.83 8.69 0.55
N SER A 36 0.77 7.53 -0.11
CA SER A 36 0.79 7.43 -1.58
C SER A 36 -0.37 8.19 -2.24
N ARG A 37 -1.60 8.04 -1.75
CA ARG A 37 -2.79 8.72 -2.29
C ARG A 37 -2.69 10.25 -2.14
N ALA A 38 -2.04 10.74 -1.08
CA ALA A 38 -1.77 12.17 -0.93
C ALA A 38 -0.80 12.72 -1.98
N LEU A 39 0.04 11.87 -2.61
CA LEU A 39 0.90 12.26 -3.73
C LEU A 39 0.15 12.48 -5.04
N ARG A 40 -1.15 12.16 -5.13
CA ARG A 40 -1.95 12.44 -6.34
C ARG A 40 -1.94 13.93 -6.71
N ALA A 41 -1.92 14.81 -5.70
CA ALA A 41 -1.79 16.26 -5.91
C ALA A 41 -0.41 16.70 -6.44
N ARG A 42 0.56 15.78 -6.53
CA ARG A 42 1.98 16.04 -6.88
C ARG A 42 2.44 15.27 -8.11
N GLY A 43 1.50 14.79 -8.95
CA GLY A 43 1.80 14.18 -10.25
C GLY A 43 1.63 12.65 -10.31
N LEU A 44 1.08 12.02 -9.28
CA LEU A 44 0.70 10.61 -9.34
C LEU A 44 -0.73 10.48 -9.89
N ASP A 45 -0.91 9.76 -11.00
CA ASP A 45 -2.24 9.57 -11.61
C ASP A 45 -3.20 8.84 -10.65
N GLU A 46 -2.73 7.73 -10.07
CA GLU A 46 -3.48 6.92 -9.09
C GLU A 46 -2.60 6.52 -7.90
N GLY A 47 -3.13 6.66 -6.68
CA GLY A 47 -2.48 6.14 -5.48
C GLY A 47 -2.69 4.64 -5.30
N ILE A 48 -1.98 4.04 -4.34
CA ILE A 48 -2.10 2.61 -4.04
C ILE A 48 -3.55 2.22 -3.74
N SER A 49 -4.06 1.23 -4.48
CA SER A 49 -5.42 0.72 -4.30
C SER A 49 -5.54 -0.32 -3.18
N THR A 50 -6.74 -0.52 -2.63
CA THR A 50 -7.00 -1.58 -1.64
C THR A 50 -6.59 -2.97 -2.16
N ARG A 51 -6.71 -3.23 -3.47
CA ARG A 51 -6.27 -4.51 -4.06
C ARG A 51 -4.77 -4.71 -3.97
N MET A 52 -3.98 -3.65 -4.17
CA MET A 52 -2.52 -3.71 -4.03
C MET A 52 -2.12 -3.97 -2.57
N LEU A 53 -2.86 -3.41 -1.60
CA LEU A 53 -2.67 -3.71 -0.18
C LEU A 53 -2.89 -5.19 0.13
N VAL A 54 -3.98 -5.78 -0.40
CA VAL A 54 -4.26 -7.21 -0.24
C VAL A 54 -3.14 -8.06 -0.82
N TYR A 55 -2.64 -7.74 -2.03
CA TYR A 55 -1.52 -8.49 -2.63
C TYR A 55 -0.22 -8.37 -1.84
N ALA A 56 0.12 -7.19 -1.34
CA ALA A 56 1.28 -7.05 -0.47
C ALA A 56 1.12 -7.89 0.80
N GLY A 57 -0.05 -7.86 1.42
CA GLY A 57 -0.36 -8.69 2.59
C GLY A 57 -0.22 -10.19 2.32
N VAL A 58 -0.71 -10.66 1.16
CA VAL A 58 -0.57 -12.06 0.72
C VAL A 58 0.90 -12.46 0.56
N LEU A 59 1.72 -11.62 -0.07
CA LEU A 59 3.16 -11.89 -0.21
C LEU A 59 3.87 -11.97 1.15
N ILE A 60 3.51 -11.08 2.09
CA ILE A 60 4.08 -11.09 3.45
C ILE A 60 3.67 -12.34 4.20
N ARG A 61 2.38 -12.72 4.14
CA ARG A 61 1.87 -13.95 4.74
C ARG A 61 2.61 -15.18 4.21
N ASP A 62 2.91 -15.19 2.91
CA ASP A 62 3.58 -16.30 2.24
C ASP A 62 5.12 -16.30 2.47
N GLY A 63 5.62 -15.38 3.30
CA GLY A 63 6.99 -15.40 3.85
C GLY A 63 7.96 -14.43 3.18
N LEU A 64 7.49 -13.57 2.27
CA LEU A 64 8.32 -12.57 1.63
C LEU A 64 8.53 -11.36 2.57
N PRO A 65 9.72 -10.73 2.60
CA PRO A 65 9.94 -9.56 3.44
C PRO A 65 8.94 -8.43 3.17
N ALA A 66 8.55 -7.68 4.21
CA ALA A 66 7.53 -6.63 4.09
C ALA A 66 7.89 -5.55 3.07
N ALA A 67 9.13 -5.06 3.08
CA ALA A 67 9.59 -4.05 2.14
C ALA A 67 9.55 -4.56 0.69
N GLU A 68 10.02 -5.79 0.45
CA GLU A 68 10.02 -6.41 -0.88
C GLU A 68 8.59 -6.66 -1.38
N SER A 69 7.70 -7.13 -0.51
CA SER A 69 6.29 -7.33 -0.81
C SER A 69 5.58 -6.04 -1.21
N CYS A 70 5.82 -4.95 -0.45
CA CYS A 70 5.27 -3.64 -0.76
C CYS A 70 5.84 -3.10 -2.08
N HIS A 71 7.14 -3.26 -2.31
CA HIS A 71 7.77 -2.81 -3.54
C HIS A 71 7.16 -3.52 -4.78
N MET A 72 7.04 -4.84 -4.72
CA MET A 72 6.50 -5.66 -5.81
C MET A 72 5.02 -5.36 -6.09
N ALA A 73 4.21 -5.25 -5.04
CA ALA A 73 2.75 -5.14 -5.19
C ALA A 73 2.25 -3.70 -5.32
N MET A 74 3.00 -2.71 -4.82
CA MET A 74 2.53 -1.33 -4.69
C MET A 74 3.34 -0.33 -5.52
N THR A 75 4.68 -0.39 -5.53
CA THR A 75 5.48 0.71 -6.11
C THR A 75 5.80 0.50 -7.58
N SER A 76 6.15 -0.74 -7.99
CA SER A 76 6.46 -1.03 -9.40
C SER A 76 5.23 -0.99 -10.31
N ALA A 77 4.02 -1.12 -9.75
CA ALA A 77 2.78 -1.20 -10.52
C ALA A 77 2.16 0.17 -10.86
N ILE A 78 2.63 1.27 -10.25
CA ILE A 78 1.93 2.57 -10.29
C ILE A 78 2.58 3.57 -11.25
N THR A 79 3.90 3.55 -11.39
CA THR A 79 4.61 4.59 -12.17
C THR A 79 5.92 4.11 -12.80
N ASP A 80 6.16 4.60 -14.02
CA ASP A 80 7.44 4.47 -14.73
C ASP A 80 8.42 5.61 -14.40
N ASP A 81 7.95 6.68 -13.74
CA ASP A 81 8.78 7.80 -13.32
C ASP A 81 9.69 7.37 -12.15
N PRO A 82 11.03 7.49 -12.31
CA PRO A 82 11.97 7.05 -11.29
C PRO A 82 11.92 7.88 -10.01
N ASP A 83 11.61 9.17 -10.08
CA ASP A 83 11.55 10.06 -8.92
C ASP A 83 10.29 9.77 -8.09
N LEU A 84 9.14 9.56 -8.75
CA LEU A 84 7.91 9.14 -8.07
C LEU A 84 8.06 7.74 -7.46
N ARG A 85 8.73 6.82 -8.16
CA ARG A 85 9.02 5.48 -7.63
C ARG A 85 9.87 5.56 -6.37
N GLN A 86 10.93 6.38 -6.37
CA GLN A 86 11.76 6.59 -5.19
C GLN A 86 10.94 7.18 -4.04
N ALA A 87 10.09 8.18 -4.30
CA ALA A 87 9.24 8.76 -3.27
C ALA A 87 8.26 7.72 -2.65
N LEU A 88 7.74 6.79 -3.44
CA LEU A 88 6.90 5.69 -2.93
C LEU A 88 7.72 4.68 -2.11
N GLN A 89 8.95 4.38 -2.52
CA GLN A 89 9.87 3.53 -1.75
C GLN A 89 10.20 4.15 -0.39
N ASP A 90 10.51 5.45 -0.37
CA ASP A 90 10.82 6.17 0.88
C ASP A 90 9.63 6.15 1.86
N ILE A 91 8.40 6.22 1.35
CA ILE A 91 7.18 6.07 2.16
C ILE A 91 7.09 4.66 2.77
N VAL A 92 7.33 3.62 1.96
CA VAL A 92 7.30 2.24 2.43
C VAL A 92 8.32 2.03 3.54
N ASP A 93 9.56 2.47 3.33
CA ASP A 93 10.65 2.31 4.30
C ASP A 93 10.36 3.07 5.61
N ALA A 94 9.79 4.28 5.52
CA ALA A 94 9.43 5.07 6.69
C ALA A 94 8.28 4.46 7.51
N CYS A 95 7.36 3.71 6.89
CA CYS A 95 6.26 3.05 7.59
C CYS A 95 6.64 1.68 8.17
N LEU A 96 7.65 1.01 7.61
CA LEU A 96 8.08 -0.32 8.04
C LEU A 96 9.25 -0.30 9.05
N GLY A 97 9.98 0.81 9.14
CA GLY A 97 11.06 1.04 10.11
C GLY A 97 10.57 1.48 11.48
#